data_AF-A0A9N8Z210-F1
#
_entry.id   AF-A0A9N8Z210-F1
#
_cell.length_a   1.000
_cell.length_b   1.000
_cell.length_c   1.000
_cell.angle_alpha   90.00
_cell.angle_beta   90.00
_cell.angle_gamma   90.00
#
_symmetry.space_group_name_H-M   'P 1'
#
loop_
_entity.id
_entity.type
_entity.pdbx_description
1 polymer ?
#
loop_
_entity_poly.entity_id
_entity_poly.type
_entity_poly.pdbx_seq_one_letter_code
_entity_poly.pdbx_strand_id
1 'polypeptide(L)'
;MKKGELFKDWKFHILDAKLSKLKLENFKEQIIAQGGKVIDDDHKFHEVDIFITALKSPARISRYVPEYMPKPVVSLEWLEECLDSKTRLPFDGYLVYGTQKNIKENKVGELEKIRRPDISQITNFNLEENSSVESDGSDSLSSYGGDQEDHTEDEDVDLDPTFNNTRYECLRPTPLIPKYNQSLIELLEIIAKARDLEGEHRNALSYCIGSKIGYQTKLYLETGTIEEAEDLRNSEKFTILETFSHVYGVGPKTAQLWYKKGYRTLEDACKDPYLTEAQRIGLELFEQFQKKISRKEVEEIIEILEKEIKAVDPRCILTPVGGYRRGKEFSGDVDVIVTHPVEEAVTKLLPRIIDQLSQKGYLKYKMWYGHTVQKVPKLPKVPKRNLMDRLDKCFCAFYQPSAKLHRQVDIIIAPRSLYPTAIVGWTGSRQFERSLKHYARKEKNLVFASHGLFTNTMPRRRIPLSTEREVFDAIGVPWLEPEMRNC
;
A
#
# COMPACT_ATOMS: atom_id res chain seq x y z
N MET A 1 12.51 49.06 -3.46
CA MET A 1 11.56 49.17 -2.33
C MET A 1 12.32 49.60 -1.08
N LYS A 2 11.68 50.20 -0.07
CA LYS A 2 12.34 50.43 1.23
C LYS A 2 12.56 49.09 1.94
N LYS A 3 13.58 49.01 2.79
CA LYS A 3 13.89 47.83 3.61
C LYS A 3 12.71 47.56 4.55
N GLY A 4 12.10 46.38 4.48
CA GLY A 4 10.97 45.99 5.34
C GLY A 4 9.56 46.28 4.80
N GLU A 5 9.40 46.61 3.51
CA GLU A 5 8.06 46.80 2.90
C GLU A 5 7.73 45.75 1.79
N LEU A 6 8.53 44.69 1.62
CA LEU A 6 8.34 43.73 0.52
C LEU A 6 6.95 43.09 0.54
N PHE A 7 6.42 42.69 1.69
CA PHE A 7 5.09 42.07 1.83
C PHE A 7 4.07 42.92 2.57
N LYS A 8 4.30 44.24 2.63
CA LYS A 8 3.37 45.21 3.20
C LYS A 8 1.94 45.00 2.70
N ASP A 9 1.01 45.02 3.65
CA ASP A 9 -0.44 44.84 3.50
C ASP A 9 -0.92 43.45 3.04
N TRP A 10 -0.03 42.45 2.93
CA TRP A 10 -0.40 41.06 2.59
C TRP A 10 -0.48 40.15 3.83
N LYS A 11 -1.52 39.32 3.88
CA LYS A 11 -1.75 38.30 4.92
C LYS A 11 -1.44 36.89 4.40
N PHE A 12 -0.62 36.15 5.13
CA PHE A 12 -0.13 34.82 4.76
C PHE A 12 -0.55 33.76 5.76
N HIS A 13 -0.70 32.53 5.28
CA HIS A 13 -0.66 31.33 6.12
C HIS A 13 0.33 30.34 5.49
N ILE A 14 1.19 29.73 6.31
CA ILE A 14 2.16 28.72 5.86
C ILE A 14 1.67 27.36 6.35
N LEU A 15 1.37 26.46 5.41
CA LEU A 15 1.01 25.08 5.74
C LEU A 15 2.23 24.36 6.34
N ASP A 16 2.13 23.96 7.62
CA ASP A 16 3.15 23.27 8.39
C ASP A 16 3.57 21.90 7.81
N ALA A 17 2.71 21.30 6.99
CA ALA A 17 2.89 19.97 6.41
C ALA A 17 4.19 19.83 5.59
N LYS A 18 5.13 19.03 6.13
CA LYS A 18 6.53 18.81 5.68
C LYS A 18 7.55 19.90 6.07
N LEU A 19 7.21 20.84 6.94
CA LEU A 19 8.18 21.76 7.53
C LEU A 19 8.55 21.30 8.94
N SER A 20 9.83 21.46 9.31
CA SER A 20 10.22 21.40 10.71
C SER A 20 9.80 22.70 11.40
N LYS A 21 9.55 22.66 12.71
CA LYS A 21 9.17 23.85 13.50
C LYS A 21 10.15 25.02 13.29
N LEU A 22 11.45 24.72 13.28
CA LEU A 22 12.50 25.72 13.05
C LEU A 22 12.39 26.40 11.67
N LYS A 23 12.13 25.63 10.60
CA LYS A 23 11.94 26.19 9.25
C LYS A 23 10.66 27.02 9.16
N LEU A 24 9.57 26.54 9.75
CA LEU A 24 8.28 27.24 9.76
C LEU A 24 8.42 28.62 10.41
N GLU A 25 8.97 28.69 11.62
CA GLU A 25 9.12 29.96 12.34
C GLU A 25 10.09 30.92 11.62
N ASN A 26 11.21 30.42 11.07
CA ASN A 26 12.11 31.26 10.26
C ASN A 26 11.39 31.90 9.05
N PHE A 27 10.53 31.18 8.33
CA PHE A 27 9.75 31.78 7.24
C PHE A 27 8.72 32.80 7.74
N LYS A 28 8.08 32.58 8.90
CA LYS A 28 7.17 33.56 9.51
C LYS A 28 7.92 34.85 9.88
N GLU A 29 9.07 34.73 10.53
CA GLU A 29 9.93 35.87 10.86
C GLU A 29 10.36 36.65 9.61
N GLN A 30 10.74 35.96 8.53
CA GLN A 30 11.10 36.60 7.25
C GLN A 30 9.92 37.35 6.62
N ILE A 31 8.69 36.82 6.66
CA ILE A 31 7.48 37.50 6.18
C ILE A 31 7.20 38.76 7.02
N ILE A 32 7.28 38.65 8.34
CA ILE A 32 7.03 39.75 9.29
C ILE A 32 8.09 40.85 9.15
N ALA A 33 9.37 40.48 9.02
CA ALA A 33 10.47 41.41 8.79
C ALA A 33 10.36 42.19 7.47
N GLN A 34 9.54 41.70 6.53
CA GLN A 34 9.19 42.34 5.27
C GLN A 34 7.84 43.07 5.29
N GLY A 35 7.22 43.23 6.46
CA GLY A 35 5.97 43.97 6.65
C GLY A 35 4.70 43.18 6.32
N GLY A 36 4.81 41.87 6.06
CA GLY A 36 3.67 40.97 5.92
C GLY A 36 3.07 40.58 7.29
N LYS A 37 1.86 40.00 7.27
CA LYS A 37 1.20 39.46 8.46
C LYS A 37 1.03 37.95 8.32
N VAL A 38 1.32 37.19 9.36
CA VAL A 38 1.04 35.74 9.40
C VAL A 38 -0.24 35.50 10.20
N ILE A 39 -1.09 34.59 9.72
CA ILE A 39 -2.31 34.13 10.38
C ILE A 39 -2.18 32.64 10.63
N ASP A 40 -2.02 32.23 11.90
CA ASP A 40 -1.95 30.83 12.32
C ASP A 40 -3.29 30.27 12.85
N ASP A 41 -4.37 31.05 12.73
CA ASP A 41 -5.72 30.70 13.21
C ASP A 41 -6.60 30.24 12.04
N ASP A 42 -6.93 28.94 12.00
CA ASP A 42 -7.78 28.30 10.99
C ASP A 42 -9.14 28.99 10.80
N HIS A 43 -9.71 29.57 11.87
CA HIS A 43 -10.98 30.30 11.79
C HIS A 43 -10.85 31.63 11.03
N LYS A 44 -9.63 32.17 10.90
CA LYS A 44 -9.30 33.41 10.18
C LYS A 44 -8.73 33.20 8.78
N PHE A 45 -8.77 31.97 8.23
CA PHE A 45 -8.32 31.71 6.85
C PHE A 45 -9.05 32.55 5.78
N HIS A 46 -10.27 33.00 6.06
CA HIS A 46 -11.00 33.93 5.18
C HIS A 46 -10.31 35.30 5.03
N GLU A 47 -9.46 35.68 5.99
CA GLU A 47 -8.63 36.89 5.93
C GLU A 47 -7.30 36.68 5.19
N VAL A 48 -6.89 35.44 4.92
CA VAL A 48 -5.61 35.13 4.27
C VAL A 48 -5.66 35.53 2.80
N ASP A 49 -4.61 36.18 2.32
CA ASP A 49 -4.46 36.54 0.91
C ASP A 49 -3.77 35.43 0.12
N ILE A 50 -2.75 34.80 0.71
CA ILE A 50 -1.90 33.79 0.06
C ILE A 50 -1.58 32.67 1.04
N PHE A 51 -1.71 31.42 0.58
CA PHE A 51 -1.23 30.24 1.29
C PHE A 51 0.11 29.79 0.70
N ILE A 52 1.07 29.43 1.56
CA ILE A 52 2.41 28.96 1.17
C ILE A 52 2.57 27.51 1.61
N THR A 53 3.17 26.63 0.80
CA THR A 53 3.27 25.20 1.13
C THR A 53 4.48 24.46 0.55
N ALA A 54 4.95 23.43 1.29
CA ALA A 54 5.87 22.39 0.82
C ALA A 54 5.16 21.22 0.11
N LEU A 55 3.83 21.22 0.04
CA LEU A 55 3.03 20.16 -0.60
C LEU A 55 2.93 20.42 -2.11
N LYS A 56 3.37 19.47 -2.94
CA LYS A 56 3.27 19.54 -4.42
C LYS A 56 1.98 18.92 -5.00
N SER A 57 0.94 18.71 -4.19
CA SER A 57 -0.26 17.93 -4.58
C SER A 57 -1.57 18.58 -4.13
N PRO A 58 -2.45 19.00 -5.07
CA PRO A 58 -3.79 19.53 -4.79
C PRO A 58 -4.60 18.72 -3.76
N ALA A 59 -4.65 17.40 -3.92
CA ALA A 59 -5.43 16.51 -3.05
C ALA A 59 -4.84 16.31 -1.63
N ARG A 60 -3.65 16.86 -1.34
CA ARG A 60 -3.12 17.00 0.03
C ARG A 60 -3.42 18.38 0.59
N ILE A 61 -3.33 19.42 -0.22
CA ILE A 61 -3.64 20.82 0.15
C ILE A 61 -5.10 20.95 0.60
N SER A 62 -6.04 20.29 -0.08
CA SER A 62 -7.47 20.27 0.28
C SER A 62 -7.81 19.61 1.63
N ARG A 63 -6.82 19.03 2.34
CA ARG A 63 -6.98 18.58 3.74
C ARG A 63 -6.79 19.71 4.76
N TYR A 64 -6.14 20.80 4.36
CA TYR A 64 -5.76 21.92 5.22
C TYR A 64 -6.46 23.22 4.78
N VAL A 65 -6.57 23.46 3.48
CA VAL A 65 -7.27 24.63 2.92
C VAL A 65 -8.67 24.20 2.46
N PRO A 66 -9.76 24.85 2.92
CA PRO A 66 -11.12 24.50 2.50
C PRO A 66 -11.33 24.65 0.99
N GLU A 67 -11.96 23.65 0.37
CA GLU A 67 -12.11 23.53 -1.09
C GLU A 67 -12.87 24.69 -1.75
N TYR A 68 -13.68 25.42 -0.97
CA TYR A 68 -14.46 26.59 -1.41
C TYR A 68 -13.70 27.93 -1.32
N MET A 69 -12.43 27.95 -0.91
CA MET A 69 -11.66 29.19 -0.73
C MET A 69 -10.83 29.54 -1.99
N PRO A 70 -11.21 30.58 -2.77
CA PRO A 70 -10.59 30.87 -4.06
C PRO A 70 -9.30 31.74 -3.93
N LYS A 71 -8.44 31.40 -2.97
CA LYS A 71 -7.18 32.11 -2.69
C LYS A 71 -5.99 31.34 -3.28
N PRO A 72 -4.94 32.03 -3.78
CA PRO A 72 -3.76 31.37 -4.33
C PRO A 72 -3.02 30.55 -3.27
N VAL A 73 -2.67 29.31 -3.61
CA VAL A 73 -1.73 28.48 -2.86
C VAL A 73 -0.47 28.30 -3.69
N VAL A 74 0.66 28.76 -3.19
CA VAL A 74 1.97 28.77 -3.89
C VAL A 74 3.00 27.91 -3.18
N SER A 75 4.04 27.48 -3.93
CA SER A 75 5.18 26.77 -3.35
C SER A 75 6.03 27.69 -2.46
N LEU A 76 6.82 27.10 -1.55
CA LEU A 76 7.82 27.83 -0.76
C LEU A 76 8.88 28.53 -1.64
N GLU A 77 9.19 27.93 -2.79
CA GLU A 77 10.14 28.47 -3.78
C GLU A 77 9.77 29.92 -4.17
N TRP A 78 8.47 30.25 -4.26
CA TRP A 78 7.99 31.63 -4.50
C TRP A 78 8.39 32.61 -3.40
N LEU A 79 8.31 32.20 -2.13
CA LEU A 79 8.66 33.04 -0.99
C LEU A 79 10.17 33.27 -0.94
N GLU A 80 10.94 32.20 -1.12
CA GLU A 80 12.41 32.22 -1.16
C GLU A 80 12.89 33.15 -2.28
N GLU A 81 12.41 32.97 -3.52
CA GLU A 81 12.79 33.82 -4.65
C GLU A 81 12.31 35.29 -4.51
N CYS A 82 11.14 35.53 -3.89
CA CYS A 82 10.71 36.90 -3.57
C CYS A 82 11.65 37.60 -2.57
N LEU A 83 12.10 36.86 -1.55
CA LEU A 83 13.01 37.38 -0.52
C LEU A 83 14.40 37.67 -1.10
N ASP A 84 14.92 36.77 -1.94
CA ASP A 84 16.23 36.91 -2.59
C ASP A 84 16.24 38.03 -3.63
N SER A 85 15.25 38.04 -4.54
CA SER A 85 15.09 39.09 -5.55
C SER A 85 14.59 40.43 -4.99
N LYS A 86 14.17 40.47 -3.72
CA LYS A 86 13.57 41.62 -3.02
C LYS A 86 12.41 42.26 -3.79
N THR A 87 11.68 41.44 -4.54
CA THR A 87 10.63 41.83 -5.49
C THR A 87 9.46 40.86 -5.38
N ARG A 88 8.22 41.35 -5.49
CA ARG A 88 7.04 40.47 -5.55
C ARG A 88 6.98 39.81 -6.92
N LEU A 89 7.20 38.50 -6.97
CA LEU A 89 7.08 37.71 -8.19
C LEU A 89 5.60 37.39 -8.49
N PRO A 90 5.20 37.25 -9.77
CA PRO A 90 3.89 36.71 -10.13
C PRO A 90 3.74 35.27 -9.61
N PHE A 91 2.51 34.82 -9.37
CA PHE A 91 2.24 33.44 -8.94
C PHE A 91 2.35 32.41 -10.08
N ASP A 92 2.39 32.87 -11.33
CA ASP A 92 2.55 32.01 -12.51
C ASP A 92 3.89 31.27 -12.47
N GLY A 93 3.84 29.95 -12.49
CA GLY A 93 4.99 29.06 -12.27
C GLY A 93 5.06 28.44 -10.87
N TYR A 94 4.49 29.10 -9.85
CA TYR A 94 4.58 28.68 -8.45
C TYR A 94 3.24 28.21 -7.85
N LEU A 95 2.12 28.44 -8.55
CA LEU A 95 0.79 28.08 -8.10
C LEU A 95 0.61 26.55 -8.03
N VAL A 96 0.34 26.03 -6.84
CA VAL A 96 0.06 24.61 -6.60
C VAL A 96 -1.44 24.33 -6.51
N TYR A 97 -2.25 25.31 -6.09
CA TYR A 97 -3.71 25.19 -6.01
C TYR A 97 -4.40 26.56 -6.12
N GLY A 98 -5.61 26.58 -6.69
CA GLY A 98 -6.35 27.80 -7.07
C GLY A 98 -6.57 27.92 -8.58
N THR A 99 -7.29 28.94 -9.05
CA THR A 99 -7.52 29.17 -10.49
C THR A 99 -7.05 30.56 -10.93
N GLN A 100 -6.37 30.63 -12.09
CA GLN A 100 -5.89 31.87 -12.72
C GLN A 100 -7.02 32.85 -13.16
N LYS A 101 -8.30 32.56 -12.88
CA LYS A 101 -9.44 33.33 -13.43
C LYS A 101 -9.77 34.64 -12.70
N ASN A 102 -9.19 34.90 -11.53
CA ASN A 102 -9.50 36.08 -10.70
C ASN A 102 -8.34 37.07 -10.51
N ILE A 103 -7.27 36.99 -11.32
CA ILE A 103 -6.22 38.03 -11.34
C ILE A 103 -6.56 39.08 -12.42
N LYS A 104 -7.62 39.85 -12.16
CA LYS A 104 -7.80 41.19 -12.72
C LYS A 104 -8.28 42.12 -11.60
N GLU A 105 -7.83 43.36 -11.67
CA GLU A 105 -8.06 44.42 -10.68
C GLU A 105 -7.25 44.32 -9.37
N ASN A 106 -5.95 44.63 -9.48
CA ASN A 106 -5.38 45.68 -8.63
C ASN A 106 -4.28 46.45 -9.39
N LYS A 107 -4.23 47.77 -9.18
CA LYS A 107 -3.55 48.73 -10.07
C LYS A 107 -2.03 48.85 -9.83
N VAL A 108 -1.24 48.58 -10.86
CA VAL A 108 -0.06 49.36 -11.34
C VAL A 108 -0.03 49.06 -12.86
N GLY A 109 0.00 50.01 -13.80
CA GLY A 109 0.85 51.20 -13.91
C GLY A 109 1.91 50.88 -14.97
N GLU A 110 1.90 51.61 -16.09
CA GLU A 110 2.63 51.24 -17.31
C GLU A 110 4.14 51.11 -17.11
N LEU A 111 4.73 50.08 -17.73
CA LEU A 111 6.07 50.14 -18.33
C LEU A 111 6.23 48.98 -19.34
N GLU A 112 6.18 49.31 -20.62
CA GLU A 112 6.44 48.39 -21.72
C GLU A 112 7.94 48.04 -21.87
N LYS A 113 8.20 46.97 -22.66
CA LYS A 113 9.46 46.63 -23.34
C LYS A 113 10.64 46.15 -22.49
N ILE A 114 10.73 44.82 -22.33
CA ILE A 114 11.91 44.10 -22.82
C ILE A 114 11.43 43.00 -23.77
N ARG A 115 11.89 43.03 -25.03
CA ARG A 115 11.63 41.99 -26.03
C ARG A 115 12.45 40.73 -25.69
N ARG A 116 11.86 39.55 -25.84
CA ARG A 116 12.64 38.31 -25.97
C ARG A 116 13.33 38.31 -27.35
N PRO A 117 14.60 37.87 -27.47
CA PRO A 117 15.24 37.70 -28.77
C PRO A 117 14.57 36.57 -29.56
N ASP A 118 14.48 36.76 -30.86
CA ASP A 118 14.05 35.75 -31.83
C ASP A 118 15.27 34.88 -32.21
N ILE A 119 15.16 33.56 -32.12
CA ILE A 119 16.27 32.61 -32.34
C ILE A 119 16.23 32.03 -33.78
N SER A 120 15.37 32.56 -34.66
CA SER A 120 15.23 32.11 -36.06
C SER A 120 16.35 32.54 -37.01
N GLN A 121 17.40 33.24 -36.54
CA GLN A 121 18.53 33.66 -37.37
C GLN A 121 19.87 33.49 -36.64
N ILE A 122 20.59 32.41 -36.97
CA ILE A 122 22.02 32.34 -37.30
C ILE A 122 22.26 30.94 -37.88
N THR A 123 22.46 30.87 -39.19
CA THR A 123 23.09 29.74 -39.88
C THR A 123 24.41 30.21 -40.47
N ASN A 124 25.23 29.24 -40.88
CA ASN A 124 26.52 29.36 -41.57
C ASN A 124 27.73 29.64 -40.67
N PHE A 125 28.57 28.60 -40.50
CA PHE A 125 29.80 28.55 -41.29
C PHE A 125 30.14 27.10 -41.68
N ASN A 126 30.64 26.93 -42.91
CA ASN A 126 31.01 25.63 -43.50
C ASN A 126 32.38 25.13 -43.02
N LEU A 127 32.59 23.82 -43.19
CA LEU A 127 33.76 23.15 -43.79
C LEU A 127 33.30 21.69 -44.06
N GLU A 128 32.74 21.40 -45.24
CA GLU A 128 33.46 20.79 -46.39
C GLU A 128 34.09 19.42 -46.04
N GLU A 129 33.41 18.32 -46.41
CA GLU A 129 33.76 17.41 -47.53
C GLU A 129 34.84 16.36 -47.13
N ASN A 130 34.78 15.07 -47.44
CA ASN A 130 34.06 14.20 -48.39
C ASN A 130 34.01 12.76 -47.78
N SER A 131 33.23 11.74 -48.19
CA SER A 131 32.25 11.53 -49.28
C SER A 131 31.50 10.19 -49.07
N SER A 132 30.22 10.09 -49.47
CA SER A 132 29.48 8.89 -49.97
C SER A 132 29.40 7.61 -49.08
N VAL A 133 28.28 6.89 -48.92
CA VAL A 133 27.09 6.67 -49.79
C VAL A 133 25.78 6.54 -48.95
N GLU A 134 24.68 6.95 -49.58
CA GLU A 134 23.22 6.72 -49.33
C GLU A 134 22.83 5.27 -48.90
N SER A 135 21.64 4.90 -48.41
CA SER A 135 20.52 5.48 -47.62
C SER A 135 19.81 4.26 -46.95
N ASP A 136 18.71 4.28 -46.19
CA ASP A 136 17.67 5.22 -45.72
C ASP A 136 17.23 4.75 -44.31
N GLY A 137 16.30 5.31 -43.53
CA GLY A 137 15.29 6.36 -43.73
C GLY A 137 14.15 6.20 -42.69
N SER A 138 14.37 6.80 -41.51
CA SER A 138 13.40 7.30 -40.51
C SER A 138 12.46 6.33 -39.73
N ASP A 139 12.01 6.63 -38.49
CA ASP A 139 12.28 7.80 -37.64
C ASP A 139 12.25 7.45 -36.14
N SER A 140 13.06 8.16 -35.34
CA SER A 140 13.14 8.00 -33.88
C SER A 140 13.33 9.35 -33.20
N LEU A 141 12.49 9.68 -32.20
CA LEU A 141 12.66 10.90 -31.41
C LEU A 141 13.05 10.58 -29.95
N SER A 142 14.14 11.23 -29.52
CA SER A 142 14.69 11.40 -28.16
C SER A 142 13.63 11.56 -27.05
N SER A 143 13.75 11.01 -25.83
CA SER A 143 14.90 10.75 -24.93
C SER A 143 15.46 11.98 -24.18
N TYR A 144 15.78 11.75 -22.89
CA TYR A 144 16.33 12.63 -21.84
C TYR A 144 15.40 13.75 -21.30
N GLY A 145 15.33 13.97 -19.98
CA GLY A 145 15.95 13.25 -18.86
C GLY A 145 15.37 13.68 -17.50
N GLY A 146 15.78 13.09 -16.38
CA GLY A 146 16.73 11.98 -16.25
C GLY A 146 16.69 11.35 -14.86
N ASP A 147 17.03 10.07 -14.80
CA ASP A 147 17.44 9.40 -13.56
C ASP A 147 18.94 9.67 -13.36
N GLN A 148 19.35 10.08 -12.16
CA GLN A 148 20.78 10.13 -11.81
C GLN A 148 21.21 8.75 -11.36
N GLU A 149 21.98 8.06 -12.21
CA GLU A 149 22.81 6.94 -11.79
C GLU A 149 24.01 7.52 -11.04
N ASP A 150 24.05 7.27 -9.73
CA ASP A 150 25.15 7.67 -8.86
C ASP A 150 26.25 6.61 -8.98
N HIS A 151 27.22 6.84 -9.88
CA HIS A 151 28.42 6.00 -9.99
C HIS A 151 29.38 6.31 -8.84
N THR A 152 29.07 5.78 -7.66
CA THR A 152 30.12 5.50 -6.67
C THR A 152 30.94 4.31 -7.16
N GLU A 153 32.26 4.38 -7.04
CA GLU A 153 33.12 3.21 -7.25
C GLU A 153 32.75 2.17 -6.19
N ASP A 154 32.13 1.06 -6.62
CA ASP A 154 31.75 -0.03 -5.73
C ASP A 154 33.03 -0.65 -5.15
N GLU A 155 33.30 -0.42 -3.86
CA GLU A 155 34.12 -1.34 -3.08
C GLU A 155 33.49 -2.74 -3.20
N ASP A 156 34.30 -3.80 -3.34
CA ASP A 156 33.82 -5.20 -3.45
C ASP A 156 33.05 -5.61 -2.18
N VAL A 157 31.78 -5.25 -2.10
CA VAL A 157 30.84 -5.74 -1.09
C VAL A 157 30.58 -7.20 -1.43
N ASP A 158 30.94 -8.10 -0.51
CA ASP A 158 30.65 -9.54 -0.57
C ASP A 158 29.13 -9.80 -0.44
N LEU A 159 28.40 -9.42 -1.49
CA LEU A 159 27.00 -9.75 -1.69
C LEU A 159 26.91 -11.26 -1.91
N ASP A 160 26.03 -11.90 -1.13
CA ASP A 160 25.74 -13.33 -1.26
C ASP A 160 25.55 -13.69 -2.75
N PRO A 161 26.27 -14.68 -3.32
CA PRO A 161 26.16 -15.01 -4.74
C PRO A 161 24.75 -15.41 -5.22
N THR A 162 23.81 -15.64 -4.29
CA THR A 162 22.39 -15.86 -4.56
C THR A 162 21.53 -14.58 -4.60
N PHE A 163 22.13 -13.41 -4.35
CA PHE A 163 21.46 -12.11 -4.27
C PHE A 163 20.95 -11.63 -5.63
N ASN A 164 19.69 -11.95 -5.92
CA ASN A 164 19.02 -11.56 -7.15
C ASN A 164 18.29 -10.21 -7.00
N ASN A 165 18.94 -9.11 -7.40
CA ASN A 165 18.41 -7.74 -7.27
C ASN A 165 17.31 -7.40 -8.31
N THR A 166 16.23 -8.19 -8.35
CA THR A 166 15.04 -7.86 -9.15
C THR A 166 14.04 -7.03 -8.34
N ARG A 167 13.27 -6.19 -9.04
CA ARG A 167 12.11 -5.48 -8.50
C ARG A 167 10.89 -6.37 -8.15
N TYR A 168 10.98 -7.68 -8.38
CA TYR A 168 9.91 -8.65 -8.18
C TYR A 168 10.30 -9.67 -7.11
N GLU A 169 9.72 -9.50 -5.92
CA GLU A 169 9.80 -10.43 -4.79
C GLU A 169 9.52 -11.89 -5.19
N CYS A 170 8.60 -12.14 -6.14
CA CYS A 170 8.30 -13.49 -6.62
C CYS A 170 9.43 -14.17 -7.43
N LEU A 171 10.54 -13.47 -7.71
CA LEU A 171 11.76 -13.99 -8.30
C LEU A 171 12.89 -14.20 -7.27
N ARG A 172 12.64 -13.94 -5.98
CA ARG A 172 13.66 -13.94 -4.91
C ARG A 172 13.25 -14.91 -3.78
N PRO A 173 14.10 -15.85 -3.36
CA PRO A 173 13.84 -16.59 -2.13
C PRO A 173 13.86 -15.62 -0.95
N THR A 174 12.81 -15.62 -0.14
CA THR A 174 12.75 -14.83 1.10
C THR A 174 12.40 -15.76 2.26
N PRO A 175 13.39 -16.17 3.08
CA PRO A 175 13.16 -17.05 4.22
C PRO A 175 12.33 -16.35 5.31
N LEU A 176 11.76 -17.12 6.24
CA LEU A 176 10.96 -16.56 7.34
C LEU A 176 11.75 -15.59 8.23
N ILE A 177 13.02 -15.91 8.50
CA ILE A 177 13.95 -15.05 9.25
C ILE A 177 15.09 -14.71 8.28
N PRO A 178 15.23 -13.44 7.85
CA PRO A 178 16.35 -13.02 7.01
C PRO A 178 17.66 -13.07 7.80
N LYS A 179 18.73 -13.52 7.14
CA LYS A 179 20.08 -13.60 7.73
C LYS A 179 20.65 -12.21 8.09
N TYR A 180 20.18 -11.16 7.42
CA TYR A 180 20.68 -9.79 7.52
C TYR A 180 19.50 -8.80 7.64
N ASN A 181 19.78 -7.59 8.12
CA ASN A 181 18.86 -6.44 8.11
C ASN A 181 17.55 -6.57 8.92
N GLN A 182 17.41 -7.58 9.79
CA GLN A 182 16.20 -7.81 10.59
C GLN A 182 15.73 -6.54 11.35
N SER A 183 16.63 -5.88 12.08
CA SER A 183 16.29 -4.67 12.84
C SER A 183 15.91 -3.47 11.96
N LEU A 184 16.50 -3.33 10.78
CA LEU A 184 16.09 -2.33 9.79
C LEU A 184 14.68 -2.62 9.26
N ILE A 185 14.37 -3.89 8.97
CA ILE A 185 13.05 -4.31 8.52
C ILE A 185 11.99 -3.99 9.58
N GLU A 186 12.24 -4.31 10.85
CA GLU A 186 11.32 -4.02 11.96
C GLU A 186 11.00 -2.52 12.09
N LEU A 187 11.99 -1.64 11.93
CA LEU A 187 11.80 -0.19 11.95
C LEU A 187 11.01 0.31 10.72
N LEU A 188 11.29 -0.22 9.53
CA LEU A 188 10.54 0.11 8.31
C LEU A 188 9.10 -0.39 8.36
N GLU A 189 8.84 -1.55 8.98
CA GLU A 189 7.49 -2.09 9.18
C GLU A 189 6.63 -1.21 10.09
N ILE A 190 7.20 -0.63 11.15
CA ILE A 190 6.48 0.34 12.02
C ILE A 190 6.02 1.54 11.20
N ILE A 191 6.91 2.13 10.40
CA ILE A 191 6.56 3.29 9.56
C ILE A 191 5.53 2.89 8.50
N ALA A 192 5.71 1.74 7.84
CA ALA A 192 4.76 1.23 6.86
C ALA A 192 3.35 1.03 7.47
N LYS A 193 3.28 0.41 8.66
CA LYS A 193 2.04 0.18 9.41
C LYS A 193 1.37 1.50 9.81
N ALA A 194 2.13 2.47 10.32
CA ALA A 194 1.60 3.78 10.66
C ALA A 194 0.97 4.48 9.44
N ARG A 195 1.64 4.49 8.29
CA ARG A 195 1.10 5.08 7.06
C ARG A 195 -0.13 4.31 6.54
N ASP A 196 -0.19 2.99 6.70
CA ASP A 196 -1.38 2.21 6.32
C ASP A 196 -2.58 2.52 7.23
N LEU A 197 -2.34 2.62 8.55
CA LEU A 197 -3.34 3.03 9.56
C LEU A 197 -3.83 4.46 9.37
N GLU A 198 -2.99 5.37 8.89
CA GLU A 198 -3.38 6.72 8.46
C GLU A 198 -4.08 6.75 7.09
N GLY A 199 -4.29 5.60 6.44
CA GLY A 199 -4.97 5.48 5.15
C GLY A 199 -4.10 5.91 3.97
N GLU A 200 -2.83 6.20 4.22
CA GLU A 200 -1.83 6.51 3.20
C GLU A 200 -1.23 5.23 2.61
N HIS A 201 -2.10 4.28 2.23
CA HIS A 201 -1.71 2.95 1.73
C HIS A 201 -0.58 2.99 0.69
N ARG A 202 -0.60 3.94 -0.25
CA ARG A 202 0.48 4.09 -1.27
C ARG A 202 1.83 4.48 -0.65
N ASN A 203 1.83 5.28 0.42
CA ASN A 203 3.04 5.64 1.15
C ASN A 203 3.55 4.45 1.97
N ALA A 204 2.67 3.66 2.60
CA ALA A 204 3.07 2.41 3.26
C ALA A 204 3.86 1.49 2.31
N LEU A 205 3.38 1.33 1.07
CA LEU A 205 4.08 0.54 0.04
C LEU A 205 5.47 1.07 -0.33
N SER A 206 5.73 2.38 -0.17
CA SER A 206 7.05 2.94 -0.51
C SER A 206 8.17 2.49 0.45
N TYR A 207 7.83 1.91 1.60
CA TYR A 207 8.76 1.28 2.53
C TYR A 207 8.95 -0.23 2.26
N CYS A 208 8.21 -0.80 1.31
CA CYS A 208 8.43 -2.18 0.82
C CYS A 208 9.16 -2.24 -0.53
N ILE A 209 8.93 -1.24 -1.41
CA ILE A 209 9.35 -1.27 -2.83
C ILE A 209 9.72 0.12 -3.42
N GLY A 210 10.14 1.09 -2.61
CA GLY A 210 10.30 2.48 -3.05
C GLY A 210 11.61 3.16 -2.63
N SER A 211 11.98 4.22 -3.36
CA SER A 211 13.21 5.01 -3.14
C SER A 211 13.34 5.63 -1.74
N LYS A 212 12.24 5.76 -0.99
CA LYS A 212 12.28 6.19 0.42
C LYS A 212 13.05 5.24 1.33
N ILE A 213 13.16 3.96 0.96
CA ILE A 213 13.95 2.98 1.71
C ILE A 213 15.42 3.41 1.74
N GLY A 214 15.96 3.98 0.65
CA GLY A 214 17.37 4.40 0.59
C GLY A 214 17.72 5.44 1.65
N TYR A 215 16.90 6.49 1.81
CA TYR A 215 17.09 7.49 2.87
C TYR A 215 17.05 6.89 4.27
N GLN A 216 16.05 6.05 4.56
CA GLN A 216 15.89 5.44 5.88
C GLN A 216 16.98 4.40 6.17
N THR A 217 17.47 3.70 5.14
CA THR A 217 18.59 2.77 5.24
C THR A 217 19.88 3.52 5.53
N LYS A 218 20.12 4.66 4.86
CA LYS A 218 21.27 5.53 5.16
C LYS A 218 21.23 6.03 6.61
N LEU A 219 20.09 6.55 7.07
CA LEU A 219 19.91 6.98 8.46
C LEU A 219 20.17 5.84 9.46
N TYR A 220 19.69 4.63 9.15
CA TYR A 220 19.93 3.44 9.96
C TYR A 220 21.41 3.04 10.01
N LEU A 221 22.13 3.11 8.88
CA LEU A 221 23.57 2.83 8.84
C LEU A 221 24.39 3.89 9.60
N GLU A 222 23.97 5.16 9.57
CA GLU A 222 24.64 6.26 10.27
C GLU A 222 24.37 6.29 11.79
N THR A 223 23.18 5.88 12.23
CA THR A 223 22.72 6.08 13.63
C THR A 223 22.37 4.79 14.38
N GLY A 224 22.28 3.65 13.69
CA GLY A 224 21.79 2.38 14.24
C GLY A 224 20.28 2.30 14.43
N THR A 225 19.51 3.35 14.08
CA THR A 225 18.04 3.40 14.25
C THR A 225 17.37 4.28 13.20
N ILE A 226 16.04 4.43 13.28
CA ILE A 226 15.25 5.38 12.50
C ILE A 226 14.37 6.14 13.48
N GLU A 227 14.68 7.42 13.71
CA GLU A 227 13.98 8.29 14.66
C GLU A 227 12.45 8.35 14.40
N GLU A 228 12.03 8.40 13.12
CA GLU A 228 10.61 8.36 12.72
C GLU A 228 9.88 7.09 13.24
N ALA A 229 10.57 5.94 13.31
CA ALA A 229 9.98 4.70 13.80
C ALA A 229 9.87 4.68 15.33
N GLU A 230 10.85 5.24 16.04
CA GLU A 230 10.81 5.37 17.50
C GLU A 230 9.77 6.40 17.98
N ASP A 231 9.64 7.53 17.30
CA ASP A 231 8.57 8.52 17.54
C ASP A 231 7.18 7.90 17.33
N LEU A 232 7.02 7.09 16.28
CA LEU A 232 5.77 6.37 16.02
C LEU A 232 5.47 5.33 17.10
N ARG A 233 6.48 4.56 17.54
CA ARG A 233 6.35 3.58 18.63
C ARG A 233 5.90 4.22 19.95
N ASN A 234 6.30 5.46 20.20
CA ASN A 234 5.89 6.25 21.38
C ASN A 234 4.60 7.08 21.16
N SER A 235 3.98 7.02 19.98
CA SER A 235 2.80 7.83 19.66
C SER A 235 1.50 7.18 20.18
N GLU A 236 0.79 7.89 21.08
CA GLU A 236 -0.54 7.50 21.56
C GLU A 236 -1.50 7.20 20.40
N LYS A 237 -1.54 8.08 19.39
CA LYS A 237 -2.36 7.93 18.19
C LYS A 237 -2.04 6.64 17.43
N PHE A 238 -0.76 6.32 17.25
CA PHE A 238 -0.35 5.08 16.56
C PHE A 238 -0.78 3.86 17.37
N THR A 239 -0.45 3.82 18.66
CA THR A 239 -0.79 2.73 19.59
C THR A 239 -2.29 2.43 19.61
N ILE A 240 -3.14 3.46 19.62
CA ILE A 240 -4.61 3.29 19.63
C ILE A 240 -5.13 2.82 18.27
N LEU A 241 -4.65 3.39 17.16
CA LEU A 241 -5.03 2.93 15.82
C LEU A 241 -4.58 1.49 15.57
N GLU A 242 -3.39 1.12 16.06
CA GLU A 242 -2.85 -0.23 16.02
C GLU A 242 -3.71 -1.19 16.85
N THR A 243 -4.03 -0.85 18.10
CA THR A 243 -4.91 -1.63 18.98
C THR A 243 -6.28 -1.88 18.34
N PHE A 244 -6.89 -0.85 17.76
CA PHE A 244 -8.15 -1.00 17.02
C PHE A 244 -7.99 -1.89 15.80
N SER A 245 -6.87 -1.82 15.06
CA SER A 245 -6.63 -2.66 13.88
C SER A 245 -6.40 -4.15 14.18
N HIS A 246 -6.10 -4.50 15.44
CA HIS A 246 -5.98 -5.89 15.88
C HIS A 246 -7.36 -6.55 16.15
N VAL A 247 -8.45 -5.78 16.17
CA VAL A 247 -9.82 -6.30 16.29
C VAL A 247 -10.26 -6.89 14.95
N TYR A 248 -10.78 -8.13 14.95
CA TYR A 248 -11.26 -8.75 13.72
C TYR A 248 -12.38 -7.91 13.07
N GLY A 249 -12.31 -7.72 11.75
CA GLY A 249 -13.24 -6.89 10.99
C GLY A 249 -12.97 -5.37 11.06
N VAL A 250 -11.86 -4.94 11.68
CA VAL A 250 -11.48 -3.52 11.80
C VAL A 250 -10.22 -3.23 10.96
N GLY A 251 -10.42 -2.70 9.76
CA GLY A 251 -9.33 -2.16 8.94
C GLY A 251 -9.01 -0.69 9.29
N PRO A 252 -7.94 -0.11 8.69
CA PRO A 252 -7.52 1.28 8.92
C PRO A 252 -8.65 2.33 8.88
N LYS A 253 -9.60 2.20 7.95
CA LYS A 253 -10.75 3.12 7.85
C LYS A 253 -11.64 3.11 9.09
N THR A 254 -11.87 1.94 9.67
CA THR A 254 -12.70 1.78 10.87
C THR A 254 -11.93 2.23 12.11
N ALA A 255 -10.64 1.86 12.23
CA ALA A 255 -9.78 2.35 13.31
C ALA A 255 -9.71 3.89 13.35
N GLN A 256 -9.54 4.54 12.20
CA GLN A 256 -9.61 6.00 12.10
C GLN A 256 -10.98 6.57 12.47
N LEU A 257 -12.07 5.91 12.08
CA LEU A 257 -13.43 6.36 12.41
C LEU A 257 -13.65 6.33 13.92
N TRP A 258 -13.26 5.26 14.60
CA TRP A 258 -13.30 5.15 16.06
C TRP A 258 -12.43 6.21 16.74
N TYR A 259 -11.18 6.39 16.30
CA TYR A 259 -10.30 7.43 16.83
C TYR A 259 -10.91 8.84 16.68
N LYS A 260 -11.53 9.14 15.53
CA LYS A 260 -12.25 10.40 15.26
C LYS A 260 -13.54 10.58 16.06
N LYS A 261 -14.21 9.49 16.45
CA LYS A 261 -15.33 9.53 17.42
C LYS A 261 -14.88 9.80 18.86
N GLY A 262 -13.57 9.89 19.11
CA GLY A 262 -13.01 10.09 20.45
C GLY A 262 -12.73 8.79 21.21
N TYR A 263 -12.93 7.62 20.59
CA TYR A 263 -12.64 6.33 21.23
C TYR A 263 -11.13 6.17 21.43
N ARG A 264 -10.72 5.68 22.59
CA ARG A 264 -9.31 5.44 22.95
C ARG A 264 -9.07 4.00 23.41
N THR A 265 -10.12 3.31 23.85
CA THR A 265 -10.10 1.95 24.40
C THR A 265 -11.03 1.00 23.63
N LEU A 266 -10.88 -0.31 23.82
CA LEU A 266 -11.79 -1.29 23.21
C LEU A 266 -13.19 -1.21 23.87
N GLU A 267 -13.25 -0.83 25.14
CA GLU A 267 -14.47 -0.55 25.90
C GLU A 267 -15.27 0.62 25.30
N ASP A 268 -14.61 1.58 24.65
CA ASP A 268 -15.29 2.62 23.88
C ASP A 268 -15.85 2.08 22.56
N ALA A 269 -15.05 1.29 21.84
CA ALA A 269 -15.44 0.68 20.57
C ALA A 269 -16.62 -0.30 20.72
N CYS A 270 -16.67 -1.05 21.83
CA CYS A 270 -17.79 -1.93 22.21
C CYS A 270 -19.14 -1.19 22.36
N LYS A 271 -19.13 0.13 22.58
CA LYS A 271 -20.34 0.96 22.70
C LYS A 271 -20.79 1.56 21.36
N ASP A 272 -20.08 1.33 20.26
CA ASP A 272 -20.45 1.86 18.95
C ASP A 272 -21.76 1.20 18.45
N PRO A 273 -22.85 1.96 18.24
CA PRO A 273 -24.12 1.37 17.82
C PRO A 273 -24.07 0.80 16.38
N TYR A 274 -23.03 1.12 15.60
CA TYR A 274 -22.89 0.70 14.21
C TYR A 274 -21.94 -0.49 14.00
N LEU A 275 -21.59 -1.23 15.05
CA LEU A 275 -20.80 -2.46 14.93
C LEU A 275 -21.44 -3.44 13.94
N THR A 276 -20.64 -3.93 13.01
CA THR A 276 -20.98 -5.13 12.21
C THR A 276 -20.86 -6.38 13.07
N GLU A 277 -21.51 -7.47 12.67
CA GLU A 277 -21.46 -8.72 13.44
C GLU A 277 -20.05 -9.29 13.58
N ALA A 278 -19.26 -9.21 12.50
CA ALA A 278 -17.83 -9.54 12.50
C ALA A 278 -17.04 -8.74 13.56
N GLN A 279 -17.36 -7.45 13.74
CA GLN A 279 -16.69 -6.59 14.72
C GLN A 279 -17.17 -6.87 16.15
N ARG A 280 -18.45 -7.22 16.36
CA ARG A 280 -18.93 -7.69 17.68
C ARG A 280 -18.18 -8.94 18.12
N ILE A 281 -18.11 -9.95 17.25
CA ILE A 281 -17.36 -11.19 17.50
C ILE A 281 -15.86 -10.89 17.70
N GLY A 282 -15.30 -9.99 16.89
CA GLY A 282 -13.90 -9.58 16.97
C GLY A 282 -13.53 -8.86 18.27
N LEU A 283 -14.47 -8.14 18.88
CA LEU A 283 -14.33 -7.53 20.21
C LEU A 283 -14.55 -8.57 21.33
N GLU A 284 -15.60 -9.39 21.23
CA GLU A 284 -15.91 -10.47 22.20
C GLU A 284 -14.75 -11.47 22.36
N LEU A 285 -14.10 -11.82 21.25
CA LEU A 285 -13.03 -12.82 21.21
C LEU A 285 -11.62 -12.20 21.14
N PHE A 286 -11.48 -10.88 21.30
CA PHE A 286 -10.21 -10.16 21.11
C PHE A 286 -9.03 -10.83 21.84
N GLU A 287 -9.17 -11.04 23.16
CA GLU A 287 -8.17 -11.68 24.03
C GLU A 287 -7.82 -13.13 23.63
N GLN A 288 -8.73 -13.84 22.97
CA GLN A 288 -8.51 -15.20 22.49
C GLN A 288 -7.77 -15.19 21.14
N PHE A 289 -8.04 -14.18 20.31
CA PHE A 289 -7.43 -13.98 19.01
C PHE A 289 -6.04 -13.32 19.07
N GLN A 290 -5.71 -12.54 20.11
CA GLN A 290 -4.34 -12.03 20.30
C GLN A 290 -3.34 -13.14 20.68
N LYS A 291 -3.80 -14.21 21.32
CA LYS A 291 -2.97 -15.36 21.68
C LYS A 291 -2.54 -16.09 20.41
N LYS A 292 -1.24 -16.12 20.13
CA LYS A 292 -0.69 -16.89 19.00
C LYS A 292 -1.05 -18.38 19.11
N ILE A 293 -1.02 -19.05 17.97
CA ILE A 293 -1.28 -20.47 17.81
C ILE A 293 0.05 -21.14 17.45
N SER A 294 0.58 -21.99 18.32
CA SER A 294 1.81 -22.75 18.05
C SER A 294 1.58 -23.82 16.98
N ARG A 295 2.64 -24.29 16.30
CA ARG A 295 2.51 -25.35 15.26
C ARG A 295 1.70 -26.57 15.74
N LYS A 296 1.95 -27.05 16.96
CA LYS A 296 1.22 -28.18 17.58
C LYS A 296 -0.28 -27.91 17.74
N GLU A 297 -0.66 -26.68 18.05
CA GLU A 297 -2.07 -26.27 18.14
C GLU A 297 -2.71 -26.13 16.76
N VAL A 298 -1.95 -25.67 15.75
CA VAL A 298 -2.39 -25.66 14.36
C VAL A 298 -2.61 -27.09 13.85
N GLU A 299 -1.71 -28.02 14.20
CA GLU A 299 -1.79 -29.45 13.87
C GLU A 299 -3.04 -30.11 14.47
N GLU A 300 -3.36 -29.88 15.76
CA GLU A 300 -4.63 -30.34 16.36
C GLU A 300 -5.87 -29.85 15.58
N ILE A 301 -5.88 -28.56 15.21
CA ILE A 301 -7.00 -27.97 14.45
C ILE A 301 -7.11 -28.63 13.07
N ILE A 302 -5.98 -28.85 12.38
CA ILE A 302 -5.93 -29.55 11.08
C ILE A 302 -6.44 -30.99 11.23
N GLU A 303 -6.02 -31.75 12.24
CA GLU A 303 -6.48 -33.13 12.48
C GLU A 303 -7.99 -33.20 12.70
N ILE A 304 -8.55 -32.29 13.51
CA ILE A 304 -10.01 -32.22 13.73
C ILE A 304 -10.73 -31.83 12.44
N LEU A 305 -10.25 -30.83 11.71
CA LEU A 305 -10.83 -30.40 10.43
C LEU A 305 -10.81 -31.55 9.42
N GLU A 306 -9.67 -32.22 9.23
CA GLU A 306 -9.55 -33.37 8.32
C GLU A 306 -10.53 -34.48 8.66
N LYS A 307 -10.63 -34.86 9.94
CA LYS A 307 -11.53 -35.90 10.41
C LYS A 307 -12.99 -35.56 10.09
N GLU A 308 -13.44 -34.37 10.46
CA GLU A 308 -14.85 -33.98 10.28
C GLU A 308 -15.18 -33.66 8.81
N ILE A 309 -14.21 -33.19 8.01
CA ILE A 309 -14.37 -33.03 6.55
C ILE A 309 -14.44 -34.39 5.84
N LYS A 310 -13.61 -35.37 6.22
CA LYS A 310 -13.67 -36.75 5.71
C LYS A 310 -14.96 -37.47 6.13
N ALA A 311 -15.57 -37.08 7.26
CA ALA A 311 -16.91 -37.53 7.62
C ALA A 311 -18.03 -36.97 6.72
N VAL A 312 -17.80 -35.84 6.04
CA VAL A 312 -18.74 -35.27 5.04
C VAL A 312 -18.58 -35.95 3.67
N ASP A 313 -17.34 -36.12 3.19
CA ASP A 313 -17.00 -37.02 2.08
C ASP A 313 -15.54 -37.48 2.25
N PRO A 314 -15.26 -38.79 2.33
CA PRO A 314 -13.91 -39.30 2.62
C PRO A 314 -12.90 -39.02 1.49
N ARG A 315 -13.36 -38.57 0.32
CA ARG A 315 -12.51 -38.19 -0.81
C ARG A 315 -12.11 -36.70 -0.79
N CYS A 316 -12.63 -35.91 0.14
CA CYS A 316 -12.18 -34.54 0.32
C CYS A 316 -10.69 -34.49 0.66
N ILE A 317 -9.97 -33.55 0.03
CA ILE A 317 -8.54 -33.31 0.23
C ILE A 317 -8.41 -31.95 0.89
N LEU A 318 -7.81 -31.91 2.08
CA LEU A 318 -7.46 -30.69 2.80
C LEU A 318 -5.98 -30.36 2.56
N THR A 319 -5.64 -29.07 2.54
CA THR A 319 -4.25 -28.61 2.53
C THR A 319 -4.14 -27.36 3.40
N PRO A 320 -3.32 -27.40 4.47
CA PRO A 320 -2.98 -26.20 5.23
C PRO A 320 -2.18 -25.24 4.34
N VAL A 321 -2.51 -23.95 4.41
CA VAL A 321 -1.84 -22.88 3.66
C VAL A 321 -1.39 -21.77 4.61
N GLY A 322 -1.44 -20.50 4.20
CA GLY A 322 -1.21 -19.38 5.10
C GLY A 322 0.17 -19.31 5.73
N GLY A 323 0.25 -18.71 6.92
CA GLY A 323 1.49 -18.57 7.68
C GLY A 323 2.11 -19.90 8.10
N TYR A 324 1.28 -20.87 8.51
CA TYR A 324 1.74 -22.20 8.94
C TYR A 324 2.52 -22.93 7.85
N ARG A 325 2.01 -22.89 6.60
CA ARG A 325 2.67 -23.53 5.46
C ARG A 325 3.98 -22.84 5.06
N ARG A 326 4.13 -21.53 5.31
CA ARG A 326 5.40 -20.81 5.08
C ARG A 326 6.40 -20.95 6.23
N GLY A 327 6.28 -21.99 7.04
CA GLY A 327 7.22 -22.32 8.12
C GLY A 327 7.05 -21.52 9.42
N LYS A 328 6.00 -20.71 9.61
CA LYS A 328 5.83 -19.98 10.89
C LYS A 328 5.74 -20.94 12.08
N GLU A 329 6.47 -20.62 13.15
CA GLU A 329 6.35 -21.30 14.45
C GLU A 329 5.04 -20.95 15.15
N PHE A 330 4.59 -19.70 14.96
CA PHE A 330 3.42 -19.12 15.58
C PHE A 330 2.54 -18.40 14.54
N SER A 331 1.28 -18.83 14.44
CA SER A 331 0.26 -18.24 13.57
C SER A 331 -0.69 -17.32 14.35
N GLY A 332 -1.43 -16.45 13.65
CA GLY A 332 -2.60 -15.74 14.20
C GLY A 332 -3.92 -16.47 13.90
N ASP A 333 -3.91 -17.27 12.85
CA ASP A 333 -5.03 -17.89 12.15
C ASP A 333 -4.60 -19.27 11.60
N VAL A 334 -5.57 -20.07 11.16
CA VAL A 334 -5.34 -21.34 10.44
C VAL A 334 -6.08 -21.32 9.11
N ASP A 335 -5.35 -21.14 8.02
CA ASP A 335 -5.89 -21.23 6.66
C ASP A 335 -5.86 -22.67 6.14
N VAL A 336 -6.99 -23.18 5.64
CA VAL A 336 -7.09 -24.46 4.94
C VAL A 336 -7.84 -24.36 3.62
N ILE A 337 -7.31 -25.01 2.58
CA ILE A 337 -8.03 -25.21 1.32
C ILE A 337 -8.52 -26.65 1.26
N VAL A 338 -9.82 -26.80 1.00
CA VAL A 338 -10.47 -28.08 0.76
C VAL A 338 -10.82 -28.19 -0.72
N THR A 339 -10.54 -29.33 -1.32
CA THR A 339 -10.99 -29.69 -2.67
C THR A 339 -11.57 -31.11 -2.67
N HIS A 340 -12.09 -31.52 -3.82
CA HIS A 340 -12.59 -32.86 -4.04
C HIS A 340 -12.18 -33.35 -5.45
N PRO A 341 -11.77 -34.62 -5.66
CA PRO A 341 -11.30 -35.12 -6.96
C PRO A 341 -12.29 -34.93 -8.12
N VAL A 342 -13.59 -35.04 -7.85
CA VAL A 342 -14.69 -34.72 -8.78
C VAL A 342 -15.06 -33.25 -8.63
N GLU A 343 -14.98 -32.49 -9.72
CA GLU A 343 -15.19 -31.02 -9.76
C GLU A 343 -16.58 -30.62 -9.25
N GLU A 344 -17.63 -31.32 -9.67
CA GLU A 344 -19.03 -30.97 -9.36
C GLU A 344 -19.35 -31.13 -7.88
N ALA A 345 -18.67 -32.04 -7.18
CA ALA A 345 -18.95 -32.38 -5.78
C ALA A 345 -18.54 -31.29 -4.78
N VAL A 346 -17.76 -30.29 -5.20
CA VAL A 346 -17.52 -29.08 -4.38
C VAL A 346 -18.75 -28.20 -4.24
N THR A 347 -19.77 -28.38 -5.10
CA THR A 347 -21.04 -27.64 -5.04
C THR A 347 -21.74 -27.92 -3.70
N LYS A 348 -22.01 -26.86 -2.93
CA LYS A 348 -22.55 -26.93 -1.56
C LYS A 348 -21.67 -27.70 -0.54
N LEU A 349 -20.39 -27.95 -0.85
CA LEU A 349 -19.48 -28.62 0.09
C LEU A 349 -19.21 -27.77 1.34
N LEU A 350 -19.02 -26.45 1.19
CA LEU A 350 -18.84 -25.55 2.32
C LEU A 350 -20.01 -25.61 3.33
N PRO A 351 -21.29 -25.45 2.95
CA PRO A 351 -22.42 -25.62 3.87
C PRO A 351 -22.34 -26.92 4.67
N ARG A 352 -22.11 -28.06 4.00
CA ARG A 352 -22.07 -29.38 4.65
C ARG A 352 -20.94 -29.50 5.67
N ILE A 353 -19.74 -28.98 5.36
CA ILE A 353 -18.61 -28.94 6.29
C ILE A 353 -18.92 -28.05 7.49
N ILE A 354 -19.48 -26.86 7.25
CA ILE A 354 -19.79 -25.90 8.31
C ILE A 354 -20.91 -26.41 9.23
N ASP A 355 -21.94 -27.05 8.67
CA ASP A 355 -23.01 -27.67 9.44
C ASP A 355 -22.50 -28.85 10.29
N GLN A 356 -21.60 -29.70 9.74
CA GLN A 356 -20.91 -30.75 10.50
C GLN A 356 -20.11 -30.16 11.67
N LEU A 357 -19.27 -29.15 11.42
CA LEU A 357 -18.43 -28.54 12.45
C LEU A 357 -19.26 -27.85 13.55
N SER A 358 -20.39 -27.22 13.19
CA SER A 358 -21.32 -26.66 14.18
C SER A 358 -22.06 -27.75 14.97
N GLN A 359 -22.50 -28.86 14.34
CA GLN A 359 -23.11 -29.99 15.05
C GLN A 359 -22.15 -30.68 16.04
N LYS A 360 -20.85 -30.68 15.75
CA LYS A 360 -19.80 -31.17 16.66
C LYS A 360 -19.39 -30.16 17.74
N GLY A 361 -19.90 -28.93 17.70
CA GLY A 361 -19.54 -27.86 18.63
C GLY A 361 -18.19 -27.20 18.36
N TYR A 362 -17.52 -27.52 17.24
CA TYR A 362 -16.25 -26.89 16.85
C TYR A 362 -16.43 -25.51 16.24
N LEU A 363 -17.57 -25.22 15.59
CA LEU A 363 -17.80 -23.91 14.96
C LEU A 363 -18.96 -23.17 15.62
N LYS A 364 -18.62 -22.14 16.42
CA LYS A 364 -19.58 -21.31 17.14
C LYS A 364 -19.99 -20.06 16.35
N TYR A 365 -19.02 -19.32 15.79
CA TYR A 365 -19.29 -18.07 15.07
C TYR A 365 -18.81 -18.10 13.63
N LYS A 366 -19.67 -17.63 12.70
CA LYS A 366 -19.34 -17.40 11.28
C LYS A 366 -19.03 -15.91 11.13
N MET A 367 -17.75 -15.54 11.13
CA MET A 367 -17.30 -14.15 11.06
C MET A 367 -17.40 -13.58 9.64
N TRP A 368 -17.23 -14.44 8.64
CA TRP A 368 -17.56 -14.18 7.24
C TRP A 368 -18.04 -15.47 6.57
N TYR A 369 -18.98 -15.35 5.65
CA TYR A 369 -19.48 -16.49 4.88
C TYR A 369 -19.86 -16.07 3.46
N GLY A 370 -19.34 -16.77 2.47
CA GLY A 370 -19.59 -16.47 1.06
C GLY A 370 -19.63 -17.75 0.24
N HIS A 371 -20.77 -17.96 -0.40
CA HIS A 371 -21.07 -19.13 -1.22
C HIS A 371 -21.47 -18.63 -2.63
N THR A 372 -20.49 -18.63 -3.53
CA THR A 372 -20.58 -18.14 -4.90
C THR A 372 -20.94 -19.27 -5.89
N VAL A 373 -20.72 -20.55 -5.55
CA VAL A 373 -21.03 -21.69 -6.42
C VAL A 373 -22.54 -22.03 -6.42
N GLN A 374 -23.36 -21.17 -7.03
CA GLN A 374 -24.70 -21.58 -7.48
C GLN A 374 -24.68 -22.27 -8.84
N LYS A 375 -23.67 -22.00 -9.69
CA LYS A 375 -23.34 -22.75 -10.93
C LYS A 375 -21.83 -22.64 -11.17
N VAL A 376 -21.22 -23.68 -11.73
CA VAL A 376 -19.84 -23.62 -12.26
C VAL A 376 -19.71 -22.40 -13.18
N PRO A 377 -18.72 -21.51 -13.00
CA PRO A 377 -18.73 -20.21 -13.64
C PRO A 377 -18.51 -20.32 -15.15
N LYS A 378 -19.60 -20.14 -15.92
CA LYS A 378 -19.48 -19.62 -17.29
C LYS A 378 -18.75 -18.27 -17.20
N LEU A 379 -17.72 -18.09 -18.03
CA LEU A 379 -16.83 -16.92 -18.06
C LEU A 379 -17.60 -15.59 -17.82
N PRO A 380 -17.36 -14.89 -16.70
CA PRO A 380 -18.19 -13.77 -16.32
C PRO A 380 -17.88 -12.51 -17.13
N LYS A 381 -18.92 -11.88 -17.69
CA LYS A 381 -18.84 -10.52 -18.24
C LYS A 381 -18.59 -9.53 -17.09
N VAL A 382 -17.47 -8.82 -17.18
CA VAL A 382 -17.03 -7.69 -16.34
C VAL A 382 -16.69 -8.05 -14.86
N PRO A 383 -15.52 -7.65 -14.33
CA PRO A 383 -15.21 -7.79 -12.90
C PRO A 383 -15.81 -6.65 -12.07
N LYS A 384 -16.57 -6.99 -11.02
CA LYS A 384 -16.81 -6.05 -9.91
C LYS A 384 -15.47 -5.83 -9.18
N ARG A 385 -15.08 -4.58 -8.97
CA ARG A 385 -13.98 -4.24 -8.05
C ARG A 385 -14.34 -4.74 -6.63
N ASN A 386 -13.33 -5.21 -5.89
CA ASN A 386 -13.37 -5.54 -4.45
C ASN A 386 -13.87 -6.94 -4.01
N LEU A 387 -13.94 -7.96 -4.89
CA LEU A 387 -14.16 -9.34 -4.42
C LEU A 387 -12.82 -10.06 -4.15
N MET A 388 -12.67 -10.63 -2.94
CA MET A 388 -11.46 -11.27 -2.42
C MET A 388 -11.25 -12.69 -3.01
N ASP A 389 -11.17 -12.79 -4.34
CA ASP A 389 -11.39 -14.01 -5.14
C ASP A 389 -12.84 -14.56 -5.09
N ARG A 390 -13.15 -15.54 -5.96
CA ARG A 390 -14.50 -16.09 -6.18
C ARG A 390 -14.76 -17.47 -5.57
N LEU A 391 -13.84 -17.98 -4.77
CA LEU A 391 -13.97 -19.27 -4.10
C LEU A 391 -15.02 -19.19 -2.98
N ASP A 392 -15.68 -20.30 -2.70
CA ASP A 392 -16.54 -20.42 -1.52
C ASP A 392 -15.64 -20.46 -0.29
N LYS A 393 -15.94 -19.67 0.75
CA LYS A 393 -15.14 -19.68 1.98
C LYS A 393 -15.95 -19.28 3.21
N CYS A 394 -15.48 -19.70 4.37
CA CYS A 394 -15.96 -19.26 5.67
C CYS A 394 -14.77 -18.90 6.55
N PHE A 395 -14.80 -17.71 7.12
CA PHE A 395 -13.88 -17.28 8.17
C PHE A 395 -14.63 -17.43 9.49
N CYS A 396 -14.14 -18.27 10.39
CA CYS A 396 -14.89 -18.67 11.56
C CYS A 396 -14.06 -18.66 12.86
N ALA A 397 -14.78 -18.57 13.98
CA ALA A 397 -14.21 -18.78 15.30
C ALA A 397 -14.37 -20.25 15.66
N PHE A 398 -13.29 -21.01 15.49
CA PHE A 398 -13.21 -22.43 15.78
C PHE A 398 -12.86 -22.66 17.25
N TYR A 399 -13.65 -23.44 17.98
CA TYR A 399 -13.37 -23.82 19.35
C TYR A 399 -12.35 -24.96 19.39
N GLN A 400 -11.13 -24.65 19.84
CA GLN A 400 -10.04 -25.60 20.01
C GLN A 400 -10.16 -26.30 21.37
N PRO A 401 -10.39 -27.63 21.44
CA PRO A 401 -10.67 -28.31 22.70
C PRO A 401 -9.52 -28.31 23.71
N SER A 402 -8.28 -28.52 23.28
CA SER A 402 -7.13 -28.59 24.21
C SER A 402 -6.87 -27.26 24.91
N ALA A 403 -6.87 -26.17 24.14
CA ALA A 403 -6.65 -24.82 24.62
C ALA A 403 -7.88 -24.21 25.31
N LYS A 404 -9.08 -24.71 25.01
CA LYS A 404 -10.39 -24.14 25.40
C LYS A 404 -10.58 -22.70 24.92
N LEU A 405 -9.99 -22.36 23.78
CA LEU A 405 -10.02 -21.03 23.15
C LEU A 405 -10.71 -21.08 21.80
N HIS A 406 -11.28 -19.95 21.38
CA HIS A 406 -11.68 -19.73 20.01
C HIS A 406 -10.47 -19.25 19.20
N ARG A 407 -10.18 -19.93 18.09
CA ARG A 407 -9.12 -19.60 17.13
C ARG A 407 -9.74 -19.13 15.82
N GLN A 408 -9.05 -18.24 15.10
CA GLN A 408 -9.46 -17.85 13.75
C GLN A 408 -9.11 -18.98 12.78
N VAL A 409 -10.09 -19.45 12.01
CA VAL A 409 -9.90 -20.50 11.00
C VAL A 409 -10.59 -20.11 9.71
N ASP A 410 -9.83 -20.13 8.62
CA ASP A 410 -10.30 -19.81 7.29
C ASP A 410 -10.41 -21.09 6.46
N ILE A 411 -11.65 -21.48 6.13
CA ILE A 411 -11.95 -22.68 5.34
C ILE A 411 -12.36 -22.24 3.93
N ILE A 412 -11.53 -22.56 2.94
CA ILE A 412 -11.72 -22.20 1.53
C ILE A 412 -12.00 -23.45 0.70
N ILE A 413 -13.06 -23.45 -0.09
CA ILE A 413 -13.35 -24.55 -1.04
C ILE A 413 -12.88 -24.15 -2.44
N ALA A 414 -11.97 -24.94 -2.99
CA ALA A 414 -11.51 -24.80 -4.36
C ALA A 414 -11.98 -25.98 -5.22
N PRO A 415 -12.67 -25.75 -6.36
CA PRO A 415 -12.84 -26.75 -7.40
C PRO A 415 -11.48 -27.34 -7.81
N ARG A 416 -11.42 -28.62 -8.16
CA ARG A 416 -10.16 -29.32 -8.48
C ARG A 416 -9.37 -28.60 -9.57
N SER A 417 -10.07 -28.07 -10.57
CA SER A 417 -9.47 -27.33 -11.69
C SER A 417 -8.97 -25.91 -11.35
N LEU A 418 -9.17 -25.44 -10.11
CA LEU A 418 -8.67 -24.16 -9.58
C LEU A 418 -7.72 -24.35 -8.38
N TYR A 419 -7.69 -25.54 -7.80
CA TYR A 419 -6.99 -25.88 -6.56
C TYR A 419 -5.50 -25.49 -6.55
N PRO A 420 -4.69 -25.70 -7.60
CA PRO A 420 -3.30 -25.24 -7.62
C PRO A 420 -3.16 -23.73 -7.44
N THR A 421 -3.96 -22.95 -8.17
CA THR A 421 -3.93 -21.48 -8.06
C THR A 421 -4.47 -20.99 -6.73
N ALA A 422 -5.41 -21.73 -6.12
CA ALA A 422 -5.91 -21.46 -4.79
C ALA A 422 -4.79 -21.66 -3.75
N ILE A 423 -4.06 -22.79 -3.81
CA ILE A 423 -2.93 -23.04 -2.89
C ILE A 423 -1.87 -21.96 -3.03
N VAL A 424 -1.45 -21.59 -4.25
CA VAL A 424 -0.46 -20.50 -4.43
C VAL A 424 -0.99 -19.17 -3.88
N GLY A 425 -2.24 -18.80 -4.16
CA GLY A 425 -2.84 -17.54 -3.72
C GLY A 425 -2.98 -17.42 -2.19
N TRP A 426 -3.39 -18.50 -1.52
CA TRP A 426 -3.60 -18.53 -0.07
C TRP A 426 -2.38 -19.00 0.74
N THR A 427 -1.32 -19.52 0.10
CA THR A 427 -0.03 -19.73 0.76
C THR A 427 0.64 -18.39 1.07
N GLY A 428 0.49 -17.38 0.22
CA GLY A 428 1.10 -16.06 0.40
C GLY A 428 2.64 -16.07 0.28
N SER A 429 3.38 -15.11 0.87
CA SER A 429 2.90 -13.96 1.65
C SER A 429 2.01 -13.00 0.85
N ARG A 430 1.43 -12.00 1.53
CA ARG A 430 0.66 -10.91 0.89
C ARG A 430 1.51 -10.15 -0.13
N GLN A 431 2.80 -9.93 0.14
CA GLN A 431 3.68 -9.22 -0.80
C GLN A 431 4.15 -10.12 -1.93
N PHE A 432 4.49 -11.38 -1.65
CA PHE A 432 4.79 -12.39 -2.67
C PHE A 432 3.64 -12.52 -3.69
N GLU A 433 2.40 -12.67 -3.21
CA GLU A 433 1.23 -12.82 -4.07
C GLU A 433 0.96 -11.56 -4.91
N ARG A 434 1.19 -10.37 -4.35
CA ARG A 434 1.10 -9.10 -5.09
C ARG A 434 2.18 -8.97 -6.15
N SER A 435 3.40 -9.40 -5.84
CA SER A 435 4.52 -9.45 -6.77
C SER A 435 4.22 -10.38 -7.94
N LEU A 436 3.77 -11.60 -7.65
CA LEU A 436 3.38 -12.60 -8.66
C LEU A 436 2.26 -12.08 -9.56
N LYS A 437 1.23 -11.44 -8.99
CA LYS A 437 0.16 -10.75 -9.75
C LYS A 437 0.67 -9.58 -10.60
N HIS A 438 1.74 -8.91 -10.17
CA HIS A 438 2.34 -7.79 -10.89
C HIS A 438 3.20 -8.28 -12.07
N TYR A 439 4.10 -9.23 -11.80
CA TYR A 439 4.97 -9.88 -12.76
C TYR A 439 4.18 -10.58 -13.86
N ALA A 440 3.24 -11.46 -13.50
CA ALA A 440 2.38 -12.17 -14.46
C ALA A 440 1.67 -11.20 -15.41
N ARG A 441 1.22 -10.04 -14.92
CA ARG A 441 0.54 -9.03 -15.75
C ARG A 441 1.48 -8.24 -16.64
N LYS A 442 2.66 -7.86 -16.14
CA LYS A 442 3.57 -6.95 -16.83
C LYS A 442 4.53 -7.69 -17.77
N GLU A 443 5.17 -8.73 -17.28
CA GLU A 443 6.25 -9.42 -17.99
C GLU A 443 5.75 -10.61 -18.83
N LYS A 444 4.52 -11.09 -18.59
CA LYS A 444 4.00 -12.33 -19.20
C LYS A 444 2.64 -12.19 -19.87
N ASN A 445 2.00 -11.02 -19.77
CA ASN A 445 0.65 -10.76 -20.28
C ASN A 445 -0.41 -11.80 -19.81
N LEU A 446 -0.33 -12.17 -18.53
CA LEU A 446 -1.25 -13.08 -17.83
C LEU A 446 -1.99 -12.36 -16.68
N VAL A 447 -3.05 -12.97 -16.18
CA VAL A 447 -3.75 -12.54 -14.96
C VAL A 447 -3.81 -13.71 -13.99
N PHE A 448 -2.97 -13.67 -12.96
CA PHE A 448 -3.03 -14.61 -11.85
C PHE A 448 -4.06 -14.15 -10.79
N ALA A 449 -4.81 -15.10 -10.24
CA ALA A 449 -5.61 -14.97 -9.03
C ALA A 449 -5.79 -16.35 -8.37
N SER A 450 -6.20 -16.37 -7.10
CA SER A 450 -6.48 -17.62 -6.36
C SER A 450 -7.58 -18.51 -6.99
N HIS A 451 -8.35 -17.97 -7.94
CA HIS A 451 -9.39 -18.67 -8.69
C HIS A 451 -9.05 -18.86 -10.18
N GLY A 452 -7.75 -18.92 -10.50
CA GLY A 452 -7.25 -19.31 -11.82
C GLY A 452 -6.15 -18.42 -12.39
N LEU A 453 -5.41 -18.97 -13.34
CA LEU A 453 -4.51 -18.23 -14.22
C LEU A 453 -5.21 -18.01 -15.57
N PHE A 454 -5.14 -16.80 -16.11
CA PHE A 454 -5.83 -16.42 -17.34
C PHE A 454 -4.90 -15.69 -18.30
N THR A 455 -5.14 -15.80 -19.61
CA THR A 455 -4.55 -14.87 -20.58
C THR A 455 -5.04 -13.45 -20.29
N ASN A 456 -4.17 -12.44 -20.46
CA ASN A 456 -4.58 -11.04 -20.42
C ASN A 456 -4.96 -10.49 -21.82
N THR A 457 -5.31 -11.39 -22.74
CA THR A 457 -5.93 -11.09 -24.03
C THR A 457 -7.45 -11.12 -23.95
N MET A 458 -8.15 -10.60 -24.96
CA MET A 458 -9.61 -10.68 -25.07
C MET A 458 -10.00 -11.60 -26.24
N PRO A 459 -10.90 -12.58 -26.04
CA PRO A 459 -11.50 -13.00 -24.77
C PRO A 459 -10.48 -13.67 -23.85
N ARG A 460 -10.56 -13.40 -22.54
CA ARG A 460 -9.70 -14.06 -21.54
C ARG A 460 -9.96 -15.55 -21.52
N ARG A 461 -8.90 -16.36 -21.67
CA ARG A 461 -8.95 -17.82 -21.59
C ARG A 461 -8.27 -18.27 -20.30
N ARG A 462 -8.86 -19.26 -19.60
CA ARG A 462 -8.21 -19.89 -18.45
C ARG A 462 -7.13 -20.84 -18.93
N ILE A 463 -5.96 -20.81 -18.29
CA ILE A 463 -4.91 -21.81 -18.47
C ILE A 463 -5.21 -22.99 -17.53
N PRO A 464 -5.37 -24.23 -18.02
CA PRO A 464 -5.56 -25.40 -17.17
C PRO A 464 -4.24 -25.75 -16.47
N LEU A 465 -4.31 -26.04 -15.16
CA LEU A 465 -3.16 -26.33 -14.30
C LEU A 465 -3.57 -27.41 -13.28
N SER A 466 -2.68 -28.36 -13.01
CA SER A 466 -2.93 -29.55 -12.18
C SER A 466 -2.11 -29.57 -10.88
N THR A 467 -0.97 -28.89 -10.84
CA THR A 467 -0.05 -28.78 -9.71
C THR A 467 0.37 -27.34 -9.44
N GLU A 468 0.84 -27.02 -8.22
CA GLU A 468 1.40 -25.68 -7.94
C GLU A 468 2.59 -25.36 -8.84
N ARG A 469 3.45 -26.35 -9.15
CA ARG A 469 4.64 -26.16 -9.97
C ARG A 469 4.28 -25.65 -11.37
N GLU A 470 3.25 -26.22 -11.99
CA GLU A 470 2.71 -25.71 -13.26
C GLU A 470 2.24 -24.25 -13.17
N VAL A 471 1.79 -23.74 -12.01
CA VAL A 471 1.44 -22.31 -11.84
C VAL A 471 2.68 -21.44 -11.97
N PHE A 472 3.80 -21.86 -11.37
CA PHE A 472 5.08 -21.17 -11.44
C PHE A 472 5.66 -21.24 -12.86
N ASP A 473 5.68 -22.43 -13.46
CA ASP A 473 6.19 -22.67 -14.82
C ASP A 473 5.39 -21.87 -15.86
N ALA A 474 4.05 -21.85 -15.77
CA ALA A 474 3.19 -21.11 -16.69
C ALA A 474 3.29 -19.59 -16.54
N ILE A 475 3.66 -19.09 -15.36
CA ILE A 475 4.01 -17.67 -15.14
C ILE A 475 5.50 -17.43 -15.49
N GLY A 476 6.34 -18.45 -15.63
CA GLY A 476 7.76 -18.30 -15.90
C GLY A 476 8.51 -17.60 -14.77
N VAL A 477 8.23 -18.00 -13.53
CA VAL A 477 8.96 -17.64 -12.30
C VAL A 477 9.63 -18.90 -11.73
N PRO A 478 10.79 -18.80 -11.04
CA PRO A 478 11.44 -19.97 -10.46
C PRO A 478 10.57 -20.56 -9.36
N TRP A 479 10.53 -21.89 -9.26
CA TRP A 479 9.87 -22.55 -8.13
C TRP A 479 10.55 -22.17 -6.81
N LEU A 480 9.78 -21.55 -5.92
CA LEU A 480 10.20 -21.20 -4.56
C LEU A 480 9.38 -22.02 -3.58
N GLU A 481 10.04 -22.73 -2.66
CA GLU A 481 9.34 -23.47 -1.60
C GLU A 481 8.52 -22.52 -0.72
N PRO A 482 7.39 -22.95 -0.12
CA PRO A 482 6.52 -22.10 0.68
C PRO A 482 7.24 -21.26 1.75
N GLU A 483 8.24 -21.83 2.41
CA GLU A 483 9.09 -21.22 3.44
C GLU A 483 9.94 -20.06 2.90
N MET A 484 10.20 -20.05 1.58
CA MET A 484 10.93 -19.02 0.85
C MET A 484 10.01 -17.95 0.23
N ARG A 485 8.73 -17.89 0.62
CA ARG A 485 7.73 -16.91 0.15
C ARG A 485 7.38 -15.87 1.22
N ASN A 486 8.25 -15.63 2.19
CA ASN A 486 8.02 -14.70 3.32
C ASN A 486 8.42 -13.25 3.00
N CYS A 487 8.04 -12.77 1.82
CA CYS A 487 8.27 -11.41 1.33
C CYS A 487 7.34 -10.35 1.94
#